data_AF-A0A2X4UYW3-F1
#
_entry.id   AF-A0A2X4UYW3-F1
#
_cell.length_a   1.000
_cell.length_b   1.000
_cell.length_c   1.000
_cell.angle_alpha   90.00
_cell.angle_beta   90.00
_cell.angle_gamma   90.00
#
_symmetry.space_group_name_H-M   'P 1'
#
loop_
_entity.id
_entity.type
_entity.pdbx_description
1 polymer ?
#
loop_
_entity_poly.entity_id
_entity_poly.type
_entity_poly.pdbx_seq_one_letter_code
_entity_poly.pdbx_strand_id
1 'polypeptide(L)'
;MKKMAILALTVLSIAGCASKYSILTQYHNQCDAANPDPEAYVGYVNCMNTMVSLDPKISRGSGTINIMAYANQLRLQVQEHKMTGTDARKELQNKYSRIKFIYSLPQQQDTPLAPSTQDAPLAPSPVK
;
A
#
# COMPACT_ATOMS: atom_id res chain seq x y z
N MET A 1 16.49 14.96 -57.86
CA MET A 1 15.46 13.95 -57.49
C MET A 1 15.96 13.12 -56.31
N LYS A 2 15.14 13.06 -55.26
CA LYS A 2 14.99 11.98 -54.26
C LYS A 2 16.25 11.33 -53.70
N LYS A 3 16.61 11.66 -52.45
CA LYS A 3 16.93 10.67 -51.38
C LYS A 3 16.54 11.27 -50.02
N MET A 4 15.24 11.36 -49.78
CA MET A 4 14.66 11.46 -48.43
C MET A 4 14.15 10.06 -48.10
N ALA A 5 14.65 9.49 -47.01
CA ALA A 5 14.24 8.25 -46.32
C ALA A 5 15.56 7.62 -45.77
N ILE A 6 15.71 7.21 -44.52
CA ILE A 6 14.75 6.69 -43.55
C ILE A 6 15.27 7.10 -42.17
N LEU A 7 14.55 7.98 -41.47
CA LEU A 7 14.68 8.11 -40.01
C LEU A 7 14.02 6.86 -39.42
N ALA A 8 14.81 5.79 -39.28
CA ALA A 8 14.35 4.57 -38.64
C ALA A 8 14.24 4.86 -37.15
N LEU A 9 13.02 5.16 -36.71
CA LEU A 9 12.60 5.16 -35.32
C LEU A 9 12.70 3.73 -34.77
N THR A 10 13.92 3.28 -34.47
CA THR A 10 14.15 2.09 -33.65
C THR A 10 14.02 2.49 -32.18
N VAL A 11 12.79 2.77 -31.76
CA VAL A 11 12.41 2.84 -30.34
C VAL A 11 11.28 1.84 -30.11
N LEU A 12 11.56 0.56 -30.35
CA LEU A 12 10.66 -0.55 -30.06
C LEU A 12 11.47 -1.73 -29.52
N SER A 13 12.36 -1.45 -28.58
CA SER A 13 13.27 -2.48 -28.04
C SER A 13 13.53 -2.35 -26.54
N ILE A 14 12.58 -1.79 -25.78
CA ILE A 14 12.57 -1.96 -24.32
C ILE A 14 11.12 -2.22 -23.84
N ALA A 15 10.42 -3.13 -24.52
CA ALA A 15 9.38 -3.87 -23.82
C ALA A 15 10.11 -4.85 -22.88
N GLY A 16 10.66 -4.30 -21.79
CA GLY A 16 11.34 -5.09 -20.77
C GLY A 16 10.44 -6.25 -20.38
N CYS A 17 11.02 -7.44 -20.28
CA CYS A 17 10.35 -8.65 -19.82
C CYS A 17 9.99 -8.53 -18.34
N ALA A 18 9.23 -7.51 -17.95
CA ALA A 18 8.60 -7.42 -16.65
C ALA A 18 7.65 -8.62 -16.57
N SER A 19 8.03 -9.58 -15.74
CA SER A 19 7.22 -10.75 -15.45
C SER A 19 5.85 -10.30 -14.92
N LYS A 20 4.82 -11.12 -15.09
CA LYS A 20 3.49 -10.79 -14.52
C LYS A 20 3.57 -10.53 -13.01
N TYR A 21 4.45 -11.26 -12.35
CA TYR A 21 4.74 -11.11 -10.94
C TYR A 21 5.30 -9.73 -10.59
N SER A 22 6.35 -9.27 -11.28
CA SER A 22 6.98 -7.98 -10.96
C SER A 22 6.03 -6.80 -11.15
N ILE A 23 5.13 -6.88 -12.12
CA ILE A 23 4.11 -5.86 -12.33
C ILE A 23 3.08 -5.88 -11.18
N LEU A 24 2.62 -7.06 -10.77
CA LEU A 24 1.68 -7.17 -9.64
C LEU A 24 2.30 -6.68 -8.33
N THR A 25 3.57 -6.97 -8.08
CA THR A 25 4.32 -6.45 -6.92
C THR A 25 4.46 -4.94 -6.98
N GLN A 26 4.70 -4.35 -8.16
CA GLN A 26 4.73 -2.91 -8.33
C GLN A 26 3.38 -2.27 -7.98
N TYR A 27 2.28 -2.85 -8.45
CA TYR A 27 0.93 -2.37 -8.12
C TYR A 27 0.63 -2.48 -6.64
N HIS A 28 1.00 -3.60 -6.01
CA HIS A 28 0.89 -3.77 -4.57
C HIS A 28 1.60 -2.63 -3.82
N ASN A 29 2.87 -2.38 -4.13
CA ASN A 29 3.64 -1.33 -3.45
C ASN A 29 3.03 0.07 -3.66
N GLN A 30 2.55 0.37 -4.87
CA GLN A 30 1.90 1.65 -5.16
C GLN A 30 0.59 1.81 -4.40
N CYS A 31 -0.25 0.78 -4.38
CA CYS A 31 -1.54 0.81 -3.70
C CYS A 31 -1.40 0.78 -2.18
N ASP A 32 -0.40 0.09 -1.64
CA ASP A 32 -0.09 0.09 -0.21
C ASP A 32 0.42 1.46 0.24
N ALA A 33 1.36 2.06 -0.50
CA ALA A 33 1.85 3.41 -0.21
C ALA A 33 0.74 4.48 -0.31
N ALA A 34 -0.22 4.31 -1.23
CA ALA A 34 -1.38 5.20 -1.34
C ALA A 34 -2.43 4.99 -0.22
N ASN A 35 -2.36 3.88 0.51
CA ASN A 35 -3.26 3.54 1.61
C ASN A 35 -2.43 3.16 2.85
N PRO A 36 -1.69 4.12 3.44
CA PRO A 36 -0.71 3.81 4.49
C PRO A 36 -1.34 3.39 5.82
N ASP A 37 -2.61 3.75 6.05
CA ASP A 37 -3.36 3.32 7.23
C ASP A 37 -3.68 1.81 7.14
N PRO A 38 -3.27 0.99 8.12
CA PRO A 38 -3.62 -0.43 8.19
C PRO A 38 -5.12 -0.72 8.03
N GLU A 39 -6.00 0.18 8.50
CA GLU A 39 -7.45 0.02 8.38
C GLU A 39 -7.98 0.36 6.97
N ALA A 40 -7.19 1.04 6.13
CA ALA A 40 -7.57 1.40 4.75
C ALA A 40 -7.50 0.23 3.74
N TYR A 41 -7.77 -1.01 4.18
CA TYR A 41 -7.73 -2.20 3.33
C TYR A 41 -8.69 -2.11 2.14
N VAL A 42 -9.88 -1.54 2.34
CA VAL A 42 -10.87 -1.37 1.26
C VAL A 42 -10.32 -0.48 0.14
N GLY A 43 -9.67 0.62 0.50
CA GLY A 43 -9.01 1.53 -0.44
C GLY A 43 -7.87 0.84 -1.19
N TYR A 44 -7.04 0.08 -0.49
CA TYR A 44 -5.97 -0.74 -1.07
C TYR A 44 -6.51 -1.70 -2.14
N VAL A 45 -7.56 -2.48 -1.83
CA VAL A 45 -8.11 -3.47 -2.78
C VAL A 45 -8.76 -2.78 -3.99
N ASN A 46 -9.43 -1.64 -3.79
CA ASN A 46 -9.99 -0.86 -4.90
C ASN A 46 -8.90 -0.33 -5.84
N CYS A 47 -7.79 0.17 -5.29
CA CYS A 47 -6.63 0.56 -6.08
C CYS A 47 -6.06 -0.62 -6.88
N MET A 48 -5.87 -1.77 -6.23
CA MET A 48 -5.37 -2.97 -6.90
C MET A 48 -6.30 -3.44 -8.03
N ASN A 49 -7.61 -3.47 -7.81
CA ASN A 49 -8.59 -3.83 -8.84
C ASN A 49 -8.47 -2.89 -10.04
N THR A 50 -8.33 -1.58 -9.80
CA THR A 50 -8.20 -0.57 -10.86
C THR A 50 -6.95 -0.83 -11.69
N MET A 51 -5.78 -0.89 -11.05
CA MET A 51 -4.49 -1.11 -11.72
C MET A 51 -4.46 -2.43 -12.49
N VAL A 52 -4.95 -3.52 -11.88
CA VAL A 52 -5.00 -4.84 -12.52
C VAL A 52 -5.95 -4.85 -13.72
N SER A 53 -7.13 -4.22 -13.61
CA SER A 53 -8.12 -4.20 -14.69
C SER A 53 -7.64 -3.46 -15.95
N LEU A 54 -6.78 -2.47 -15.77
CA LEU A 54 -6.20 -1.67 -16.85
C LEU A 54 -5.04 -2.37 -17.56
N ASP A 55 -4.44 -3.39 -16.95
CA ASP A 55 -3.33 -4.15 -17.55
C ASP A 55 -3.79 -5.52 -18.10
N PRO A 56 -3.89 -5.70 -19.43
CA PRO A 56 -4.29 -6.96 -20.05
C PRO A 56 -3.29 -8.11 -19.83
N LYS A 57 -2.02 -7.80 -19.54
CA LYS A 57 -0.97 -8.79 -19.27
C LYS A 57 -1.16 -9.45 -17.91
N ILE A 58 -1.72 -8.72 -16.95
CA ILE A 58 -1.86 -9.13 -15.54
C ILE A 58 -3.28 -9.58 -15.21
N SER A 59 -4.31 -8.88 -15.70
CA SER A 59 -5.73 -9.18 -15.46
C SER A 59 -6.13 -10.61 -15.82
N ARG A 60 -5.50 -11.20 -16.84
CA ARG A 60 -5.80 -12.56 -17.32
C ARG A 60 -4.93 -13.65 -16.67
N GLY A 61 -4.05 -13.29 -15.74
CA GLY A 61 -3.20 -14.26 -15.04
C GLY A 61 -3.98 -15.00 -13.96
N SER A 62 -3.97 -16.33 -13.97
CA SER A 62 -4.67 -17.15 -12.96
C SER A 62 -4.23 -16.81 -11.52
N GLY A 63 -2.93 -16.58 -11.31
CA GLY A 63 -2.40 -16.14 -10.01
C GLY A 63 -2.99 -14.80 -9.56
N THR A 64 -3.03 -13.81 -10.45
CA THR A 64 -3.64 -12.50 -10.18
C THR A 64 -5.12 -12.64 -9.89
N ILE A 65 -5.86 -13.40 -10.70
CA ILE A 65 -7.30 -13.62 -10.51
C ILE A 65 -7.56 -14.22 -9.12
N ASN A 66 -6.80 -15.25 -8.73
CA ASN A 66 -6.96 -15.88 -7.42
C ASN A 66 -6.64 -14.92 -6.26
N ILE A 67 -5.55 -14.15 -6.38
CA ILE A 67 -5.18 -13.14 -5.38
C ILE A 67 -6.28 -12.09 -5.24
N MET A 68 -6.74 -11.52 -6.35
CA MET A 68 -7.76 -10.47 -6.34
C MET A 68 -9.12 -10.98 -5.90
N ALA A 69 -9.49 -12.22 -6.24
CA ALA A 69 -10.72 -12.83 -5.75
C ALA A 69 -10.71 -12.94 -4.22
N TYR A 70 -9.61 -13.46 -3.65
CA TYR A 70 -9.48 -13.56 -2.20
C TYR A 70 -9.39 -12.19 -1.51
N ALA A 71 -8.65 -11.24 -2.09
CA ALA A 71 -8.59 -9.87 -1.56
C ALA A 71 -9.96 -9.18 -1.58
N ASN A 72 -10.77 -9.40 -2.62
CA ASN A 72 -12.14 -8.89 -2.69
C ASN A 72 -13.08 -9.57 -1.68
N GLN A 73 -12.89 -10.86 -1.40
CA GLN A 73 -13.64 -11.54 -0.33
C GLN A 73 -13.33 -10.92 1.04
N LEU A 74 -12.06 -10.68 1.35
CA LEU A 74 -11.66 -10.01 2.59
C LEU A 74 -12.19 -8.56 2.63
N ARG A 75 -12.18 -7.85 1.50
CA ARG A 75 -12.74 -6.49 1.38
C ARG A 75 -14.20 -6.46 1.79
N LEU A 76 -15.00 -7.44 1.38
CA LEU A 76 -16.39 -7.56 1.78
C LEU A 76 -16.52 -7.79 3.29
N GLN A 77 -15.69 -8.66 3.89
CA GLN A 77 -15.71 -8.88 5.34
C GLN A 77 -15.37 -7.62 6.14
N VAL A 78 -14.44 -6.80 5.66
CA VAL A 78 -14.11 -5.50 6.26
C VAL A 78 -15.28 -4.52 6.15
N GLN A 79 -15.90 -4.42 4.96
CA GLN A 79 -17.08 -3.56 4.75
C GLN A 79 -18.29 -3.98 5.59
N GLU A 80 -18.45 -5.29 5.83
CA GLU A 80 -19.50 -5.85 6.68
C GLU A 80 -19.14 -5.82 8.18
N HIS A 81 -18.01 -5.19 8.56
CA HIS A 81 -17.50 -5.10 9.93
C HIS A 81 -17.28 -6.47 10.62
N LYS A 82 -17.08 -7.53 9.84
CA LYS A 82 -16.77 -8.89 10.33
C LYS A 82 -15.29 -9.10 10.64
N MET A 83 -14.43 -8.21 10.12
CA MET A 83 -12.97 -8.26 10.25
C MET A 83 -12.41 -6.83 10.16
N THR A 84 -11.28 -6.54 10.81
CA THR A 84 -10.57 -5.26 10.68
C THR A 84 -9.77 -5.18 9.37
N GLY A 85 -9.43 -3.97 8.92
CA GLY A 85 -8.53 -3.82 7.77
C GLY A 85 -7.15 -4.41 8.05
N THR A 86 -6.66 -4.27 9.29
CA THR A 86 -5.40 -4.86 9.74
C THR A 86 -5.40 -6.39 9.63
N ASP A 87 -6.45 -7.05 10.13
CA ASP A 87 -6.58 -8.51 10.05
C ASP A 87 -6.68 -8.98 8.60
N ALA A 88 -7.40 -8.24 7.74
CA ALA A 88 -7.50 -8.55 6.32
C ALA A 88 -6.15 -8.45 5.59
N ARG A 89 -5.33 -7.45 5.92
CA ARG A 89 -3.94 -7.36 5.41
C ARG A 89 -3.12 -8.56 5.84
N LYS A 90 -3.20 -8.93 7.12
CA LYS A 90 -2.49 -10.08 7.68
C LYS A 90 -2.92 -11.40 7.02
N GLU A 91 -4.22 -11.63 6.87
CA GLU A 91 -4.77 -12.81 6.18
C GLU A 91 -4.31 -12.90 4.72
N LEU A 92 -4.35 -11.79 3.99
CA LEU A 92 -3.87 -11.75 2.61
C LEU A 92 -2.37 -12.10 2.51
N GLN A 93 -1.55 -11.53 3.39
CA GLN A 93 -0.11 -11.81 3.46
C GLN A 93 0.17 -13.26 3.88
N ASN A 94 -0.59 -13.81 4.83
CA ASN A 94 -0.43 -15.20 5.27
C ASN A 94 -0.73 -16.18 4.13
N LYS A 95 -1.80 -15.95 3.36
CA LYS A 95 -2.16 -16.79 2.23
C LYS A 95 -1.22 -16.63 1.04
N TYR A 96 -0.76 -15.40 0.80
CA TYR A 96 0.14 -15.07 -0.30
C TYR A 96 1.41 -14.40 0.24
N SER A 97 2.36 -15.23 0.72
CA SER A 97 3.61 -14.81 1.38
C SER A 97 4.50 -13.82 0.61
N ARG A 98 4.20 -13.60 -0.67
CA ARG A 98 4.89 -12.66 -1.56
C ARG A 98 4.30 -11.25 -1.54
N ILE A 99 3.09 -11.08 -1.01
CA ILE A 99 2.47 -9.78 -0.75
C ILE A 99 2.87 -9.38 0.66
N LYS A 100 3.62 -8.29 0.80
CA LYS A 100 4.15 -7.84 2.09
C LYS A 100 3.77 -6.39 2.30
N PHE A 101 2.81 -6.17 3.19
CA PHE A 101 2.41 -4.83 3.54
C PHE A 101 3.51 -4.11 4.32
N ILE A 102 3.80 -2.88 3.91
CA ILE A 102 4.64 -1.98 4.67
C ILE A 102 3.73 -1.41 5.75
N TYR A 103 3.72 -2.05 6.91
CA TYR A 103 3.08 -1.47 8.08
C TYR A 103 3.89 -0.22 8.46
N SER A 104 3.39 0.96 8.09
CA SER A 104 3.58 2.11 8.96
C SER A 104 2.78 1.80 10.23
N LEU A 105 3.36 0.98 11.12
CA LEU A 105 3.02 1.09 12.53
C LEU A 105 3.08 2.59 12.84
N PRO A 106 2.07 3.18 13.51
CA PRO A 106 2.28 4.52 14.03
C PRO A 106 3.61 4.44 14.77
N GLN A 107 4.61 5.19 14.30
CA GLN A 107 5.73 5.47 15.17
C GLN A 107 5.05 6.01 16.42
N GLN A 108 5.17 5.29 17.54
CA GLN A 108 4.98 5.94 18.82
C GLN A 108 5.89 7.15 18.71
N GLN A 109 5.28 8.32 18.52
CA GLN A 109 5.97 9.55 18.86
C GLN A 109 6.21 9.37 20.35
N ASP A 110 7.41 8.90 20.69
CA ASP A 110 7.97 9.07 22.00
C ASP A 110 7.90 10.56 22.26
N THR A 111 6.78 10.97 22.86
CA THR A 111 6.59 12.32 23.34
C THR A 111 7.73 12.49 24.33
N PRO A 112 8.70 13.39 24.09
CA PRO A 112 9.76 13.57 25.06
C PRO A 112 9.08 13.95 26.37
N LEU A 113 9.19 13.08 27.38
CA LEU A 113 8.80 13.44 28.74
C LEU A 113 9.65 14.66 29.08
N ALA A 114 9.01 15.82 29.19
CA ALA A 114 9.68 17.01 29.67
C ALA A 114 10.28 16.67 31.04
N PRO A 115 11.59 16.86 31.26
CA PRO A 115 12.14 16.72 32.59
C PRO A 115 11.73 17.95 33.39
N SER A 116 10.69 17.84 34.22
CA SER A 116 10.47 18.79 35.30
C SER A 116 10.94 18.16 36.60
N THR A 117 12.15 18.54 36.95
CA THR A 117 12.81 18.35 38.24
C THR A 117 11.90 18.79 39.39
N GLN A 118 11.91 17.98 40.45
CA GLN A 118 11.27 18.18 41.74
C GLN A 118 11.69 19.46 42.51
N ASP A 119 10.76 19.86 43.39
CA ASP A 119 10.91 20.44 44.73
C ASP A 119 10.81 21.97 45.01
N ALA A 120 9.58 22.33 45.49
CA ALA A 120 9.24 23.04 46.75
C ALA A 120 9.41 24.59 46.86
N PRO A 121 8.81 25.26 47.88
CA PRO A 121 7.44 25.22 48.42
C PRO A 121 6.76 26.62 48.44
N LEU A 122 5.47 26.67 48.82
CA LEU A 122 4.63 27.87 49.00
C LEU A 122 5.30 29.01 49.80
N ALA A 123 5.23 30.24 49.28
CA ALA A 123 5.41 31.47 50.04
C ALA A 123 4.11 32.31 50.00
N PRO A 124 3.59 32.81 51.13
CA PRO A 124 2.33 33.55 51.21
C PRO A 124 2.45 35.03 50.80
N SER A 125 1.36 35.56 50.24
CA SER A 125 1.17 36.94 49.80
C SER A 125 1.34 37.98 50.91
N PRO A 126 1.86 39.19 50.62
CA PRO A 126 1.58 40.38 51.41
C PRO A 126 0.42 41.18 50.82
N VAL A 127 -0.56 41.44 51.69
CA VAL A 127 -1.64 42.41 51.56
C VAL A 127 -1.04 43.83 51.56
N LYS A 128 -1.52 44.70 50.65
CA LYS A 128 -1.64 46.13 50.94
C LYS A 128 -2.78 46.75 50.14
#